data_AF-A0A4R6N5F6-F1
#
_entry.id   AF-A0A4R6N5F6-F1
#
_cell.length_a   1.000
_cell.length_b   1.000
_cell.length_c   1.000
_cell.angle_alpha   90.00
_cell.angle_beta   90.00
_cell.angle_gamma   90.00
#
_symmetry.space_group_name_H-M   'P 1'
#
loop_
_entity.id
_entity.type
_entity.pdbx_description
1 polymer ?
#
loop_
_entity_poly.entity_id
_entity_poly.type
_entity_poly.pdbx_seq_one_letter_code
_entity_poly.pdbx_strand_id
1 'polypeptide(L)'
;MPSALPDTAASQAAGVAAGEVAPLARFEQCVSERFGSSALPRAARCAADLAELPVILLYRVDGLSRAAAWADLQRAGQLDDGSEYARRAPLMLGFGYQGAGPQRGRESEWMRARQAEWTERCLSGRLPEPRP
;
A
#
# COMPACT_ATOMS: atom_id res chain seq x y z
N MET A 1 -55.58 -26.40 -31.85
CA MET A 1 -55.27 -25.09 -31.27
C MET A 1 -54.12 -25.26 -30.27
N PRO A 2 -52.88 -24.88 -30.60
CA PRO A 2 -51.84 -24.64 -29.62
C PRO A 2 -51.74 -23.15 -29.30
N SER A 3 -51.89 -22.81 -28.02
CA SER A 3 -51.66 -21.48 -27.47
C SER A 3 -50.18 -21.11 -27.56
N ALA A 4 -49.91 -19.90 -28.01
CA ALA A 4 -48.60 -19.27 -28.03
C ALA A 4 -48.19 -18.79 -26.63
N LEU A 5 -46.88 -18.84 -26.34
CA LEU A 5 -46.21 -17.75 -25.62
C LEU A 5 -44.90 -17.41 -26.35
N PRO A 6 -44.58 -16.11 -26.52
CA PRO A 6 -43.45 -15.64 -27.32
C PRO A 6 -42.13 -15.71 -26.58
N ASP A 7 -41.08 -16.17 -27.27
CA ASP A 7 -39.69 -15.86 -26.92
C ASP A 7 -39.52 -14.35 -26.92
N THR A 8 -39.48 -13.78 -25.71
CA THR A 8 -39.21 -12.36 -25.52
C THR A 8 -37.73 -12.15 -25.79
N ALA A 9 -37.45 -11.61 -26.97
CA ALA A 9 -36.20 -10.96 -27.28
C ALA A 9 -35.90 -9.84 -26.28
N ALA A 10 -34.61 -9.71 -25.97
CA ALA A 10 -33.93 -8.47 -25.59
C ALA A 10 -34.38 -7.76 -24.31
N SER A 11 -33.55 -7.86 -23.26
CA SER A 11 -32.95 -6.65 -22.69
C SER A 11 -31.70 -6.96 -21.87
N GLN A 12 -30.57 -6.50 -22.41
CA GLN A 12 -29.61 -5.67 -21.70
C GLN A 12 -29.00 -6.24 -20.41
N ALA A 13 -27.85 -6.90 -20.59
CA ALA A 13 -26.64 -6.54 -19.84
C ALA A 13 -25.39 -6.82 -20.69
N ALA A 14 -25.43 -6.37 -21.96
CA ALA A 14 -24.20 -6.07 -22.66
C ALA A 14 -23.63 -4.77 -22.07
N GLY A 15 -22.42 -4.83 -21.52
CA GLY A 15 -21.57 -3.66 -21.36
C GLY A 15 -21.69 -2.91 -20.03
N VAL A 16 -21.03 -3.43 -18.99
CA VAL A 16 -20.15 -2.58 -18.17
C VAL A 16 -18.81 -3.31 -18.00
N ALA A 17 -18.10 -3.53 -19.10
CA ALA A 17 -16.64 -3.59 -19.05
C ALA A 17 -16.14 -2.14 -19.15
N ALA A 18 -16.43 -1.34 -18.13
CA ALA A 18 -15.81 -0.04 -17.97
C ALA A 18 -14.35 -0.31 -17.55
N GLY A 19 -13.42 -0.05 -18.46
CA GLY A 19 -11.97 -0.20 -18.33
C GLY A 19 -11.45 -0.21 -16.90
N GLU A 20 -11.19 -1.40 -16.37
CA GLU A 20 -10.52 -1.56 -15.09
C GLU A 20 -9.03 -1.28 -15.30
N VAL A 21 -8.66 0.01 -15.25
CA VAL A 21 -7.26 0.40 -15.16
C VAL A 21 -6.68 -0.29 -13.93
N ALA A 22 -5.61 -1.07 -14.12
CA ALA A 22 -4.94 -1.79 -13.04
C ALA A 22 -4.66 -0.85 -11.85
N PRO A 23 -4.78 -1.30 -10.58
CA PRO A 23 -4.59 -0.44 -9.41
C PRO A 23 -3.29 0.37 -9.42
N LEU A 24 -2.20 -0.23 -9.94
CA LEU A 24 -0.92 0.45 -10.11
C LEU A 24 -0.98 1.59 -11.14
N ALA A 25 -1.65 1.40 -12.28
CA ALA A 25 -1.78 2.43 -13.30
C ALA A 25 -2.62 3.63 -12.82
N ARG A 26 -3.68 3.37 -12.01
CA ARG A 26 -4.41 4.45 -11.32
C ARG A 26 -3.52 5.19 -10.32
N PHE A 27 -2.71 4.45 -9.56
CA PHE A 27 -1.77 5.05 -8.63
C PHE A 27 -0.73 5.92 -9.35
N GLU A 28 -0.13 5.43 -10.42
CA GLU A 28 0.83 6.17 -11.26
C GLU A 28 0.23 7.44 -11.83
N GLN A 29 -1.03 7.39 -12.28
CA GLN A 29 -1.75 8.57 -12.72
C GLN A 29 -1.85 9.62 -11.59
N CYS A 30 -2.31 9.23 -10.40
CA CYS A 30 -2.35 10.13 -9.24
C CYS A 30 -0.97 10.67 -8.86
N VAL A 31 0.07 9.85 -8.97
CA VAL A 31 1.47 10.26 -8.72
C VAL A 31 1.89 11.34 -9.71
N SER A 32 1.63 11.14 -11.00
CA SER A 32 1.96 12.11 -12.04
C SER A 32 1.21 13.43 -11.83
N GLU A 33 -0.08 13.38 -11.50
CA GLU A 33 -0.91 14.57 -11.26
C GLU A 33 -0.46 15.38 -10.05
N ARG A 34 -0.05 14.71 -8.96
CA ARG A 34 0.29 15.38 -7.69
C ARG A 34 1.77 15.72 -7.52
N PHE A 35 2.67 14.88 -8.02
CA PHE A 35 4.12 14.99 -7.81
C PHE A 35 4.91 15.19 -9.11
N GLY A 36 4.24 15.21 -10.26
CA GLY A 36 4.85 15.30 -11.57
C GLY A 36 5.45 13.97 -12.07
N SER A 37 5.74 13.91 -13.36
CA SER A 37 6.27 12.71 -14.02
C SER A 37 7.62 12.23 -13.47
N SER A 38 8.39 13.12 -12.84
CA SER A 38 9.66 12.78 -12.15
C SER A 38 9.50 11.83 -10.95
N ALA A 39 8.27 11.64 -10.45
CA ALA A 39 7.96 10.71 -9.38
C ALA A 39 7.59 9.30 -9.88
N LEU A 40 7.27 9.15 -11.17
CA LEU A 40 6.86 7.85 -11.77
C LEU A 40 7.88 6.73 -11.58
N PRO A 41 9.22 6.95 -11.72
CA PRO A 41 10.20 5.90 -11.45
C PRO A 41 10.17 5.36 -10.01
N ARG A 42 9.43 6.02 -9.11
CA ARG A 42 9.30 5.71 -7.69
C ARG A 42 7.94 5.12 -7.37
N ALA A 43 6.96 5.23 -8.26
CA ALA A 43 5.59 4.82 -7.99
C ALA A 43 5.48 3.33 -7.65
N ALA A 44 6.04 2.44 -8.49
CA ALA A 44 5.98 0.99 -8.26
C ALA A 44 6.56 0.58 -6.89
N ARG A 45 7.75 1.08 -6.54
CA ARG A 45 8.34 0.79 -5.24
C ARG A 45 7.52 1.39 -4.09
N CYS A 46 7.01 2.62 -4.21
CA CYS A 46 6.21 3.23 -3.15
C CYS A 46 4.87 2.49 -2.97
N ALA A 47 4.29 1.98 -4.06
CA ALA A 47 3.09 1.14 -4.02
C ALA A 47 3.35 -0.17 -3.25
N ALA A 48 4.53 -0.79 -3.44
CA ALA A 48 4.91 -1.97 -2.67
C ALA A 48 5.04 -1.66 -1.15
N ASP A 49 5.58 -0.49 -0.77
CA ASP A 49 5.61 -0.11 0.65
C ASP A 49 4.20 0.06 1.23
N LEU A 50 3.25 0.53 0.43
CA LEU A 50 1.88 0.75 0.89
C LEU A 50 1.15 -0.53 1.25
N ALA A 51 1.55 -1.67 0.67
CA ALA A 51 1.03 -2.98 1.04
C ALA A 51 1.59 -3.47 2.39
N GLU A 52 2.84 -3.12 2.69
CA GLU A 52 3.62 -3.74 3.76
C GLU A 52 3.70 -2.90 5.03
N LEU A 53 3.83 -1.57 4.88
CA LEU A 53 3.89 -0.64 6.01
C LEU A 53 2.70 -0.78 6.97
N PRO A 54 1.44 -0.98 6.53
CA PRO A 54 0.33 -1.19 7.45
C PRO A 54 0.53 -2.37 8.40
N VAL A 55 1.18 -3.46 7.96
CA VAL A 55 1.49 -4.61 8.81
C VAL A 55 2.45 -4.19 9.92
N ILE A 56 3.52 -3.49 9.59
CA ILE A 56 4.47 -2.94 10.57
C ILE A 56 3.77 -2.00 11.57
N LEU A 57 2.84 -1.16 11.10
CA LEU A 57 2.11 -0.24 11.96
C LEU A 57 1.14 -0.97 12.91
N LEU A 58 0.55 -2.10 12.50
CA LEU A 58 -0.30 -2.94 13.34
C LEU A 58 0.46 -3.50 14.54
N TYR A 59 1.69 -3.99 14.34
CA TYR A 59 2.54 -4.43 15.46
C TYR A 59 2.65 -3.35 16.54
N ARG A 60 2.82 -2.09 16.14
CA ARG A 60 2.91 -0.97 17.08
C ARG A 60 1.57 -0.65 17.75
N VAL A 61 0.47 -0.74 17.01
CA VAL A 61 -0.90 -0.59 17.55
C VAL A 61 -1.16 -1.65 18.62
N ASP A 62 -0.74 -2.89 18.39
CA ASP A 62 -0.91 -4.02 19.31
C ASP A 62 0.06 -3.98 20.50
N GLY A 63 0.91 -2.95 20.59
CA GLY A 63 1.89 -2.79 21.67
C GLY A 63 3.12 -3.69 21.54
N LEU A 64 3.31 -4.33 20.39
CA LEU A 64 4.48 -5.17 20.12
C LEU A 64 5.71 -4.31 19.80
N SER A 65 6.89 -4.82 20.16
CA SER A 65 8.15 -4.10 19.98
C SER A 65 8.62 -4.12 18.51
N ARG A 66 9.47 -3.16 18.14
CA ARG A 66 10.16 -3.14 16.84
C ARG A 66 10.93 -4.44 16.57
N ALA A 67 11.51 -5.04 17.61
CA ALA A 67 12.23 -6.30 17.51
C ALA A 67 11.28 -7.46 17.19
N ALA A 68 10.06 -7.48 17.76
CA ALA A 68 9.05 -8.47 17.43
C ALA A 68 8.60 -8.36 15.97
N ALA A 69 8.36 -7.13 15.48
CA ALA A 69 8.02 -6.89 14.08
C ALA A 69 9.15 -7.33 13.14
N TRP A 70 10.41 -7.01 13.46
CA TRP A 70 11.58 -7.47 12.68
C TRP A 70 11.68 -9.00 12.63
N ALA A 71 11.52 -9.67 13.78
CA ALA A 71 11.60 -11.12 13.85
C ALA A 71 10.51 -11.83 13.03
N ASP A 72 9.30 -11.26 12.94
CA ASP A 72 8.25 -11.80 12.09
C ASP A 72 8.56 -11.64 10.60
N LEU A 73 9.05 -10.46 10.20
CA LEU A 73 9.50 -10.23 8.82
C LEU A 73 10.65 -11.16 8.40
N GLN A 74 11.59 -11.45 9.31
CA GLN A 74 12.64 -12.45 9.07
C GLN A 74 12.05 -13.85 8.91
N ARG A 75 11.10 -14.27 9.77
CA ARG A 75 10.45 -15.58 9.67
C ARG A 75 9.63 -15.75 8.39
N ALA A 76 9.06 -14.67 7.87
CA ALA A 76 8.38 -14.67 6.58
C ALA A 76 9.33 -14.86 5.38
N GLY A 77 10.66 -14.90 5.62
CA GLY A 77 11.68 -15.09 4.59
C GLY A 77 11.92 -13.83 3.75
N GLN A 78 11.43 -12.68 4.17
CA GLN A 78 11.36 -11.48 3.32
C GLN A 78 12.60 -10.58 3.42
N LEU A 79 13.56 -10.86 4.31
CA LEU A 79 14.62 -9.90 4.65
C LEU A 79 16.04 -10.29 4.19
N ASP A 80 16.27 -11.53 3.80
CA ASP A 80 17.61 -12.03 3.42
C ASP A 80 17.76 -12.28 1.91
N ASP A 81 16.70 -12.05 1.12
CA ASP A 81 16.66 -12.34 -0.32
C ASP A 81 17.26 -11.23 -1.21
N GLY A 82 17.70 -10.12 -0.60
CA GLY A 82 18.24 -8.97 -1.32
C GLY A 82 17.22 -8.25 -2.20
N SER A 83 15.92 -8.48 -2.00
CA SER A 83 14.86 -7.77 -2.71
C SER A 83 14.83 -6.28 -2.37
N GLU A 84 14.13 -5.47 -3.19
CA GLU A 84 13.86 -4.06 -2.83
C GLU A 84 13.09 -3.95 -1.51
N TYR A 85 12.22 -4.92 -1.22
CA TYR A 85 11.53 -5.01 0.05
C TYR A 85 12.52 -5.21 1.20
N ALA A 86 13.37 -6.23 1.13
CA ALA A 86 14.39 -6.53 2.14
C ALA A 86 15.26 -5.30 2.46
N ARG A 87 15.67 -4.56 1.44
CA ARG A 87 16.48 -3.33 1.61
C ARG A 87 15.74 -2.20 2.31
N ARG A 88 14.41 -2.11 2.17
CA ARG A 88 13.60 -1.00 2.73
C ARG A 88 12.88 -1.34 4.01
N ALA A 89 12.70 -2.61 4.34
CA ALA A 89 12.07 -3.04 5.58
C ALA A 89 12.71 -2.40 6.84
N PRO A 90 14.05 -2.26 6.96
CA PRO A 90 14.66 -1.53 8.07
C PRO A 90 14.18 -0.07 8.18
N LEU A 91 13.98 0.60 7.04
CA LEU A 91 13.50 1.98 6.97
C LEU A 91 12.03 2.08 7.36
N MET A 92 11.18 1.18 6.85
CA MET A 92 9.76 1.12 7.21
C MET A 92 9.58 0.82 8.69
N LEU A 93 10.39 -0.05 9.28
CA LEU A 93 10.38 -0.33 10.72
C LEU A 93 10.86 0.84 11.56
N GLY A 94 11.98 1.47 11.16
CA GLY A 94 12.48 2.69 11.80
C GLY A 94 11.40 3.76 11.81
N PHE A 95 10.75 3.96 10.68
CA PHE A 95 9.61 4.86 10.55
C PHE A 95 8.44 4.41 11.43
N GLY A 96 7.94 3.19 11.31
CA GLY A 96 6.77 2.70 12.05
C GLY A 96 6.86 2.92 13.56
N TYR A 97 8.07 2.86 14.13
CA TYR A 97 8.36 3.03 15.56
C TYR A 97 8.89 4.40 15.98
N GLN A 98 9.08 5.35 15.07
CA GLN A 98 9.52 6.71 15.43
C GLN A 98 8.36 7.54 16.01
N GLY A 99 8.69 8.54 16.83
CA GLY A 99 7.74 9.54 17.33
C GLY A 99 6.66 8.98 18.27
N ALA A 100 5.57 9.71 18.45
CA ALA A 100 4.45 9.29 19.28
C ALA A 100 3.67 8.12 18.67
N GLY A 101 3.29 7.16 19.51
CA GLY A 101 2.41 6.05 19.12
C GLY A 101 0.95 6.47 18.96
N PRO A 102 0.07 5.54 18.55
CA PRO A 102 -1.36 5.81 18.43
C PRO A 102 -1.97 6.15 19.80
N GLN A 103 -2.95 7.06 19.79
CA GLN A 103 -3.81 7.31 20.94
C GLN A 103 -4.91 6.24 20.98
N ARG A 104 -5.29 5.80 22.19
CA ARG A 104 -6.36 4.82 22.37
C ARG A 104 -7.66 5.31 21.70
N GLY A 105 -8.25 4.49 20.84
CA GLY A 105 -9.46 4.79 20.08
C GLY A 105 -9.22 5.61 18.79
N ARG A 106 -7.96 5.93 18.45
CA ARG A 106 -7.57 6.64 17.22
C ARG A 106 -6.49 5.92 16.42
N GLU A 107 -6.38 4.60 16.62
CA GLU A 107 -5.35 3.74 16.02
C GLU A 107 -5.42 3.79 14.49
N SER A 108 -6.62 3.63 13.92
CA SER A 108 -6.83 3.65 12.47
C SER A 108 -6.50 5.00 11.83
N GLU A 109 -6.75 6.10 12.55
CA GLU A 109 -6.40 7.44 12.08
C GLU A 109 -4.90 7.66 12.10
N TRP A 110 -4.23 7.25 13.20
CA TRP A 110 -2.79 7.26 13.31
C TRP A 110 -2.15 6.43 12.18
N MET A 111 -2.62 5.22 11.92
CA MET A 111 -2.10 4.37 10.83
C MET A 111 -2.23 5.06 9.47
N ARG A 112 -3.41 5.62 9.14
CA ARG A 112 -3.61 6.34 7.87
C ARG A 112 -2.68 7.55 7.73
N ALA A 113 -2.50 8.33 8.81
CA ALA A 113 -1.59 9.47 8.81
C ALA A 113 -0.13 9.03 8.58
N ARG A 114 0.31 7.96 9.23
CA ARG A 114 1.65 7.38 9.04
C ARG A 114 1.85 6.86 7.63
N GLN A 115 0.85 6.16 7.06
CA GLN A 115 0.90 5.67 5.69
C GLN A 115 0.98 6.82 4.67
N ALA A 116 0.19 7.88 4.86
CA ALA A 116 0.24 9.08 4.02
C ALA A 116 1.60 9.77 4.10
N GLU A 117 2.15 9.94 5.30
CA GLU A 117 3.47 10.56 5.50
C GLU A 117 4.60 9.75 4.84
N TRP A 118 4.58 8.41 4.98
CA TRP A 118 5.55 7.56 4.28
C TRP A 118 5.44 7.71 2.77
N THR A 119 4.22 7.65 2.24
CA THR A 119 3.94 7.78 0.81
C THR A 119 4.47 9.10 0.27
N GLU A 120 4.24 10.20 0.98
CA GLU A 120 4.76 11.51 0.60
C GLU A 120 6.29 11.53 0.60
N ARG A 121 6.95 10.98 1.63
CA ARG A 121 8.42 10.89 1.69
C ARG A 121 8.98 10.04 0.55
N CYS A 122 8.36 8.91 0.25
CA CYS A 122 8.72 8.03 -0.85
C CYS A 122 8.58 8.71 -2.23
N LEU A 123 7.40 9.29 -2.49
CA LEU A 123 7.09 9.99 -3.74
C LEU A 123 7.75 11.36 -3.87
N SER A 124 8.38 11.89 -2.81
CA SER A 124 9.25 13.08 -2.89
C SER A 124 10.74 12.74 -2.88
N GLY A 125 11.13 11.48 -2.70
CA GLY A 125 12.53 11.06 -2.71
C GLY A 125 13.25 11.46 -1.43
N ARG A 126 12.50 11.68 -0.35
CA ARG A 126 12.95 12.10 0.97
C ARG A 126 12.87 10.96 2.00
N LEU A 127 12.92 9.70 1.53
CA LEU A 127 13.09 8.59 2.47
C LEU A 127 14.48 8.69 3.11
N PRO A 128 14.60 8.46 4.42
CA PRO A 128 15.91 8.38 5.05
C PRO A 128 16.70 7.25 4.38
N GLU A 129 17.96 7.50 4.03
CA GLU A 129 18.84 6.43 3.55
C GLU A 129 19.13 5.44 4.69
N PRO A 130 19.24 4.13 4.38
CA PRO A 130 19.69 3.16 5.37
C PRO A 130 21.15 3.53 5.68
N ARG A 131 21.42 3.94 6.93
CA ARG A 131 22.81 4.18 7.34
C ARG A 131 23.55 2.83 7.29
N PRO A 132 24.77 2.81 6.71
CA PRO A 132 25.62 1.62 6.74
C PRO A 132 26.01 1.21 8.16
#